data_AF-A0AAD7FX85-F1
#
_entry.id   AF-A0AAD7FX85-F1
#
_cell.length_a   1.000
_cell.length_b   1.000
_cell.length_c   1.000
_cell.angle_alpha   90.00
_cell.angle_beta   90.00
_cell.angle_gamma   90.00
#
_symmetry.space_group_name_H-M   'P 1'
#
loop_
_entity.id
_entity.type
_entity.pdbx_description
1 polymer ?
#
loop_
_entity_poly.entity_id
_entity_poly.type
_entity_poly.pdbx_seq_one_letter_code
_entity_poly.pdbx_strand_id
1 'polypeptide(L)'
;MLAFMKLSGLLAVGASLASALKVNVPTNPTSGATTQIDWTSTASDPSTFSLFLANITDAFDLKAIIGEFIDTSLGEITVTLPTLVAEGGYVLNAVNAT
;
A
#
# COMPACT_ATOMS: atom_id res chain seq x y z
N MET A 1 58.24 -2.67 -18.69
CA MET A 1 57.85 -1.25 -18.60
C MET A 1 56.34 -1.18 -18.52
N LEU A 2 55.82 -0.52 -17.48
CA LEU A 2 54.41 -0.41 -17.09
C LEU A 2 53.51 0.20 -18.20
N ALA A 3 52.25 -0.22 -18.22
CA ALA A 3 51.12 0.71 -18.10
C ALA A 3 49.89 -0.02 -17.53
N PHE A 4 49.53 0.35 -16.29
CA PHE A 4 48.24 0.05 -15.66
C PHE A 4 47.16 0.88 -16.34
N MET A 5 46.00 0.28 -16.62
CA MET A 5 44.77 1.04 -16.92
C MET A 5 43.68 0.58 -15.96
N LYS A 6 43.38 1.46 -15.00
CA LYS A 6 42.36 1.28 -13.97
C LYS A 6 40.99 1.77 -14.47
N LEU A 7 39.97 1.06 -14.01
CA LEU A 7 38.64 1.54 -13.61
C LEU A 7 37.63 1.94 -14.70
N SER A 8 36.62 1.09 -14.88
CA SER A 8 35.25 1.52 -15.16
C SER A 8 34.33 0.77 -14.21
N GLY A 9 33.89 1.45 -13.16
CA GLY A 9 32.97 0.91 -12.15
C GLY A 9 31.63 0.58 -12.78
N LEU A 10 31.09 -0.60 -12.44
CA LEU A 10 29.68 -0.90 -12.66
C LEU A 10 28.86 0.16 -11.90
N LEU A 11 28.18 1.01 -12.63
CA LEU A 11 27.11 1.84 -12.09
C LEU A 11 25.96 0.87 -11.75
N ALA A 12 25.97 0.32 -10.54
CA ALA A 12 24.80 -0.32 -9.97
C ALA A 12 23.78 0.79 -9.75
N VAL A 13 22.94 1.03 -10.75
CA VAL A 13 21.70 1.80 -10.58
C VAL A 13 20.82 0.93 -9.68
N GLY A 14 21.06 1.06 -8.37
CA GLY A 14 20.13 0.61 -7.34
C GLY A 14 18.90 1.49 -7.43
N ALA A 15 18.05 1.21 -8.42
CA ALA A 15 16.66 1.60 -8.31
C ALA A 15 16.18 0.94 -7.02
N SER A 16 15.98 1.73 -5.98
CA SER A 16 15.22 1.29 -4.82
C SER A 16 13.85 0.91 -5.35
N LEU A 17 13.63 -0.37 -5.60
CA LEU A 17 12.29 -0.92 -5.65
C LEU A 17 11.75 -0.64 -4.25
N ALA A 18 10.99 0.44 -4.10
CA ALA A 18 10.36 0.74 -2.83
C ALA A 18 9.54 -0.50 -2.46
N SER A 19 9.96 -1.20 -1.40
CA SER A 19 9.13 -2.22 -0.78
C SER A 19 7.88 -1.50 -0.32
N ALA A 20 6.74 -1.86 -0.91
CA ALA A 20 5.45 -1.37 -0.51
C ALA A 20 4.66 -2.54 0.06
N LEU A 21 3.98 -2.28 1.18
CA LEU A 21 2.99 -3.19 1.72
C LEU A 21 1.99 -3.54 0.63
N LYS A 22 1.75 -4.83 0.39
CA LYS A 22 0.81 -5.27 -0.63
C LYS A 22 -0.53 -5.58 -0.01
N VAL A 23 -1.50 -4.69 -0.19
CA VAL A 23 -2.91 -4.98 0.13
C VAL A 23 -3.47 -5.93 -0.92
N ASN A 24 -4.06 -7.03 -0.47
CA ASN A 24 -4.74 -7.97 -1.35
C ASN A 24 -6.15 -7.45 -1.67
N VAL A 25 -6.57 -7.61 -2.92
CA VAL A 25 -7.88 -7.13 -3.37
C VAL A 25 -8.96 -8.02 -2.75
N PRO A 26 -9.89 -7.46 -1.95
CA PRO A 26 -10.97 -8.25 -1.38
C PRO A 26 -11.86 -8.86 -2.48
N THR A 27 -12.42 -10.03 -2.20
CA THR A 27 -13.39 -10.65 -3.13
C THR A 27 -14.78 -10.07 -2.92
N ASN A 28 -15.38 -9.53 -3.98
CA ASN A 28 -16.74 -8.95 -4.00
C ASN A 28 -17.06 -7.94 -2.86
N PRO A 29 -16.23 -6.91 -2.62
CA PRO A 29 -16.51 -5.91 -1.60
C PRO A 29 -17.84 -5.20 -1.91
N THR A 30 -18.73 -5.14 -0.92
CA THR A 30 -20.04 -4.52 -1.04
C THR A 30 -20.14 -3.29 -0.13
N SER A 31 -20.67 -2.20 -0.65
CA SER A 31 -20.92 -0.95 0.08
C SER A 31 -21.75 -1.23 1.34
N GLY A 32 -21.30 -0.73 2.51
CA GLY A 32 -21.97 -0.96 3.79
C GLY A 32 -21.77 -2.35 4.41
N ALA A 33 -21.10 -3.28 3.73
CA ALA A 33 -20.89 -4.63 4.24
C ALA A 33 -19.58 -4.78 5.01
N THR A 34 -19.55 -5.74 5.92
CA THR A 34 -18.31 -6.21 6.56
C THR A 34 -17.43 -6.89 5.53
N THR A 35 -16.17 -6.47 5.45
CA THR A 35 -15.17 -6.94 4.49
C THR A 35 -13.87 -7.22 5.23
N GLN A 36 -13.28 -8.37 4.97
CA GLN A 36 -11.92 -8.69 5.40
C GLN A 36 -10.93 -8.07 4.41
N ILE A 37 -9.94 -7.37 4.94
CA ILE A 37 -8.85 -6.77 4.17
C ILE A 37 -7.57 -7.40 4.70
N ASP A 38 -6.84 -8.09 3.83
CA ASP A 38 -5.58 -8.74 4.14
C ASP A 38 -4.43 -8.14 3.32
N TRP A 39 -3.21 -8.34 3.80
CA TRP A 39 -2.00 -7.85 3.14
C TRP A 39 -0.83 -8.80 3.32
N THR A 40 0.15 -8.67 2.43
CA THR A 40 1.46 -9.30 2.56
C THR A 40 2.48 -8.23 2.89
N SER A 41 3.27 -8.47 3.94
CA SER A 41 4.35 -7.59 4.37
C SER A 41 5.71 -8.27 4.31
N THR A 42 6.76 -7.46 4.31
CA THR A 42 8.16 -7.84 4.43
C THR A 42 8.79 -7.13 5.62
N ALA A 43 9.99 -7.56 6.02
CA ALA A 43 10.71 -6.93 7.13
C ALA A 43 11.11 -5.46 6.87
N SER A 44 11.03 -4.98 5.63
CA SER A 44 11.30 -3.58 5.28
C SER A 44 10.09 -2.66 5.34
N ASP A 45 8.88 -3.19 5.52
CA ASP A 45 7.67 -2.36 5.59
C ASP A 45 7.54 -1.67 6.96
N PRO A 46 6.84 -0.53 7.05
CA PRO A 46 6.60 0.16 8.32
C PRO A 46 5.90 -0.74 9.34
N SER A 47 6.16 -0.53 10.64
CA SER A 47 5.49 -1.27 11.71
C SER A 47 4.00 -0.98 11.81
N THR A 48 3.57 0.20 11.34
CA THR A 48 2.17 0.61 11.33
C THR A 48 1.84 1.37 10.06
N PHE A 49 0.60 1.21 9.58
CA PHE A 49 0.07 1.93 8.43
C PHE A 49 -1.40 2.31 8.64
N SER A 50 -1.95 3.14 7.77
CA SER A 50 -3.36 3.47 7.74
C SER A 50 -3.96 3.13 6.38
N LEU A 51 -5.25 2.77 6.36
CA LEU A 51 -6.00 2.46 5.16
C LEU A 51 -6.97 3.59 4.83
N PHE A 52 -6.88 4.10 3.61
CA PHE A 52 -7.72 5.17 3.09
C PHE A 52 -8.47 4.70 1.85
N LEU A 53 -9.77 4.97 1.80
CA LEU A 53 -10.59 4.76 0.63
C LEU A 53 -10.72 6.07 -0.14
N ALA A 54 -10.31 6.09 -1.40
CA ALA A 54 -10.36 7.26 -2.28
C ALA A 54 -11.09 6.95 -3.59
N ASN A 55 -11.49 8.00 -4.30
CA ASN A 55 -11.97 7.86 -5.67
C ASN A 55 -10.86 7.29 -6.57
N ILE A 56 -11.21 6.41 -7.52
CA ILE A 56 -10.23 5.84 -8.46
C ILE A 56 -9.63 6.86 -9.41
N THR A 57 -10.36 7.95 -9.70
CA THR A 57 -9.95 9.00 -10.65
C THR A 57 -9.24 10.17 -9.98
N ASP A 58 -9.41 10.34 -8.67
CA ASP A 58 -8.77 11.38 -7.88
C ASP A 58 -8.36 10.84 -6.50
N ALA A 59 -7.05 10.62 -6.33
CA ALA A 59 -6.49 10.09 -5.08
C ALA A 59 -6.58 11.08 -3.90
N PHE A 60 -6.85 12.37 -4.15
CA PHE A 60 -7.06 13.38 -3.12
C PHE A 60 -8.55 13.50 -2.72
N ASP A 61 -9.45 12.88 -3.48
CA ASP A 61 -10.86 12.72 -3.11
C ASP A 61 -11.01 11.55 -2.12
N LEU A 62 -10.62 11.81 -0.87
CA LEU A 62 -10.76 10.88 0.25
C LEU A 62 -12.25 10.67 0.57
N LYS A 63 -12.70 9.41 0.50
CA LYS A 63 -14.05 9.02 0.86
C LYS A 63 -14.17 8.56 2.30
N ALA A 64 -13.17 7.83 2.81
CA ALA A 64 -13.16 7.36 4.19
C ALA A 64 -11.77 6.96 4.68
N ILE A 65 -11.58 7.05 6.00
CA ILE A 65 -10.50 6.37 6.71
C ILE A 65 -11.05 5.03 7.18
N ILE A 66 -10.44 3.93 6.74
CA ILE A 66 -10.92 2.57 6.98
C ILE A 66 -10.28 1.97 8.23
N GLY A 67 -9.06 2.37 8.53
CA GLY A 67 -8.37 2.02 9.77
C GLY A 67 -7.11 2.85 9.92
N GLU A 68 -6.77 3.17 11.16
CA GLU A 68 -5.63 4.03 11.51
C GLU A 68 -4.66 3.25 12.41
N PHE A 69 -3.36 3.50 12.23
CA PHE A 69 -2.29 2.90 13.04
C PHE A 69 -2.41 1.37 13.15
N ILE A 70 -2.80 0.72 12.05
CA ILE A 70 -2.92 -0.73 11.95
C ILE A 70 -1.52 -1.32 12.10
N ASP A 71 -1.37 -2.26 13.02
CA ASP A 71 -0.12 -3.01 13.18
C ASP A 71 0.08 -3.93 11.97
N THR A 72 1.18 -3.71 11.25
CA THR A 72 1.52 -4.45 10.03
C THR A 72 1.64 -5.95 10.27
N SER A 73 1.95 -6.38 11.50
CA SER A 73 2.08 -7.79 11.87
C SER A 73 0.75 -8.56 11.93
N LEU A 74 -0.39 -7.86 11.95
CA LEU A 74 -1.70 -8.51 11.98
C LEU A 74 -1.98 -9.31 10.69
N GLY A 75 -1.45 -8.86 9.55
CA GLY A 75 -1.68 -9.47 8.24
C GLY A 75 -3.10 -9.30 7.68
N GLU A 76 -4.08 -9.00 8.54
CA GLU A 76 -5.46 -8.75 8.16
C GLU A 76 -6.22 -7.89 9.19
N ILE A 77 -7.28 -7.23 8.72
CA ILE A 77 -8.33 -6.64 9.56
C ILE A 77 -9.71 -6.95 8.97
N THR A 78 -10.74 -6.87 9.82
CA THR A 78 -12.14 -6.88 9.38
C THR A 78 -12.74 -5.51 9.64
N VAL A 79 -13.33 -4.90 8.61
CA VAL A 79 -13.91 -3.55 8.66
C VAL A 79 -15.29 -3.53 8.03
N THR A 80 -16.11 -2.56 8.40
CA THR A 80 -17.34 -2.27 7.66
C THR A 80 -17.05 -1.18 6.64
N LEU A 81 -17.23 -1.49 5.35
CA LEU A 81 -17.02 -0.50 4.30
C LEU A 81 -18.08 0.61 4.40
N PRO A 82 -17.71 1.87 4.14
CA PRO A 82 -18.67 2.97 4.15
C PRO A 82 -19.76 2.74 3.10
N THR A 83 -20.98 3.21 3.39
CA THR A 83 -22.04 3.25 2.40
C THR A 83 -21.79 4.41 1.45
N LEU A 84 -21.37 4.09 0.23
CA LEU A 84 -21.08 5.06 -0.83
C LEU A 84 -22.08 4.95 -1.98
N VAL A 85 -22.39 6.09 -2.61
CA VAL A 85 -23.08 6.13 -3.90
C VAL A 85 -22.12 5.63 -4.97
N ALA A 86 -22.60 4.94 -6.01
CA ALA A 86 -21.72 4.45 -7.07
C ALA A 86 -21.24 5.62 -7.95
N GLU A 87 -20.01 6.11 -7.72
CA GLU A 87 -19.40 7.23 -8.45
C GLU A 87 -18.39 6.79 -9.53
N GLY A 88 -18.28 5.48 -9.77
CA GLY A 88 -17.31 4.92 -10.71
C GLY A 88 -16.00 4.54 -10.01
N GLY A 89 -16.01 3.41 -9.29
CA GLY A 89 -14.79 2.77 -8.75
C GLY A 89 -14.12 3.49 -7.57
N TYR A 90 -13.47 2.70 -6.71
CA TYR A 90 -12.75 3.18 -5.54
C TYR A 90 -11.41 2.46 -5.43
N VAL A 91 -10.43 3.12 -4.82
CA VAL A 91 -9.10 2.56 -4.52
C VAL A 91 -8.89 2.58 -3.02
N LEU A 92 -8.39 1.47 -2.50
CA LEU A 92 -7.94 1.35 -1.13
C LEU A 92 -6.42 1.54 -1.07
N ASN A 93 -5.98 2.56 -0.35
CA ASN A 93 -4.57 2.95 -0.23
C ASN A 93 -4.05 2.61 1.16
N ALA A 94 -2.93 1.87 1.23
CA ALA A 94 -2.13 1.74 2.45
C ALA A 94 -1.08 2.84 2.50
N VAL A 95 -1.11 3.66 3.54
CA VAL A 95 -0.22 4.81 3.71
C VAL A 95 0.57 4.62 4.99
N ASN A 96 1.88 4.82 4.90
CA ASN A 96 2.77 4.78 6.05
C ASN A 96 2.31 5.80 7.11
N ALA A 97 2.10 5.34 8.34
CA ALA A 97 1.66 6.16 9.47
C ALA A 97 2.82 6.68 10.35
N THR A 98 4.07 6.50 9.89
CA THR A 98 5.31 6.90 10.57
C THR A 98 6.18 7.83 9.73
#